data_AF-A0A972KWC9-F1
#
_entry.id   AF-A0A972KWC9-F1
#
_cell.length_a   1.000
_cell.length_b   1.000
_cell.length_c   1.000
_cell.angle_alpha   90.00
_cell.angle_beta   90.00
_cell.angle_gamma   90.00
#
_symmetry.space_group_name_H-M   'P 1'
#
loop_
_entity.id
_entity.type
_entity.pdbx_description
1 polymer ?
#
loop_
_entity_poly.entity_id
_entity_poly.type
_entity_poly.pdbx_seq_one_letter_code
_entity_poly.pdbx_strand_id
1 'polypeptide(L)'
;MKKKPQGGLEGSWLGRLMQTRLVVLLSNWVFQCMRYMNIYELTVKLSLDVVIAGVLLAFVWSETSLLSVLYSILIAHTLNWLINGHFFVLMRYVYPFPTKVERFHSFADEMKARGERFRFIQGLALYGSYCRDKLHEGSDLDVRVIVNPGPLNGFMGALYCLWERFKAFLAGFPLDIYCCSGTACLDKLRDDEIPVVLIDRQGDLARKYGLS
;
A
#
# COMPACT_ATOMS: atom_id res chain seq x y z
N MET A 1 -20.64 -2.84 7.28
CA MET A 1 -19.22 -2.56 7.61
C MET A 1 -18.41 -3.79 7.27
N LYS A 2 -17.30 -3.66 6.53
CA LYS A 2 -16.49 -4.81 6.09
C LYS A 2 -15.81 -5.44 7.32
N LYS A 3 -15.82 -6.76 7.41
CA LYS A 3 -15.12 -7.50 8.46
C LYS A 3 -13.69 -7.79 8.01
N LYS A 4 -12.70 -7.64 8.91
CA LYS A 4 -11.32 -8.02 8.61
C LYS A 4 -11.21 -9.56 8.59
N PRO A 5 -10.55 -10.18 7.60
CA PRO A 5 -10.33 -11.63 7.60
C PRO A 5 -9.59 -12.08 8.85
N GLN A 6 -10.04 -13.17 9.49
CA GLN A 6 -9.52 -13.63 10.79
C GLN A 6 -8.74 -14.95 10.70
N GLY A 7 -8.75 -15.61 9.54
CA GLY A 7 -8.16 -16.93 9.38
C GLY A 7 -8.68 -17.91 10.44
N GLY A 8 -7.77 -18.67 11.06
CA GLY A 8 -8.11 -19.66 12.09
C GLY A 8 -8.67 -19.11 13.41
N LEU A 9 -8.76 -17.78 13.58
CA LEU A 9 -9.33 -17.17 14.79
C LEU A 9 -10.83 -16.89 14.66
N GLU A 10 -11.44 -17.22 13.52
CA GLU A 10 -12.86 -16.99 13.28
C GLU A 10 -13.73 -17.70 14.34
N GLY A 11 -14.71 -16.97 14.90
CA GLY A 11 -15.59 -17.47 15.96
C GLY A 11 -15.02 -17.44 17.39
N SER A 12 -13.70 -17.28 17.55
CA SER A 12 -13.06 -17.18 18.88
C SER A 12 -13.28 -15.82 19.56
N TRP A 13 -13.06 -15.75 20.88
CA TRP A 13 -13.09 -14.48 21.62
C TRP A 13 -12.01 -13.51 21.11
N LEU A 14 -10.83 -14.04 20.78
CA LEU A 14 -9.71 -13.27 20.23
C LEU A 14 -10.05 -12.74 18.84
N GLY A 15 -10.72 -13.55 18.00
CA GLY A 15 -11.29 -13.12 16.74
C GLY A 15 -12.25 -11.94 16.93
N ARG A 16 -13.23 -12.05 17.82
CA ARG A 16 -14.14 -10.93 18.11
C ARG A 16 -13.40 -9.66 18.54
N LEU A 17 -12.39 -9.79 19.41
CA LEU A 17 -11.56 -8.66 19.84
C LEU A 17 -10.80 -8.02 18.66
N MET A 18 -10.22 -8.82 17.77
CA MET A 18 -9.52 -8.36 16.57
C MET A 18 -10.42 -7.65 15.54
N GLN A 19 -11.75 -7.74 15.67
CA GLN A 19 -12.69 -6.98 14.84
C GLN A 19 -13.11 -5.64 15.45
N THR A 20 -12.74 -5.36 16.70
CA THR A 20 -13.05 -4.06 17.30
C THR A 20 -12.26 -2.96 16.57
N ARG A 21 -12.91 -1.80 16.38
CA ARG A 21 -12.32 -0.66 15.66
C ARG A 21 -10.96 -0.25 16.23
N LEU A 22 -10.86 -0.22 17.57
CA LEU A 22 -9.64 0.14 18.27
C LEU A 22 -8.51 -0.87 17.99
N VAL A 23 -8.78 -2.17 18.07
CA VAL A 23 -7.75 -3.19 17.82
C VAL A 23 -7.33 -3.21 16.35
N VAL A 24 -8.27 -3.01 15.42
CA VAL A 24 -7.96 -2.88 13.99
C VAL A 24 -7.05 -1.67 13.74
N LEU A 25 -7.36 -0.52 14.34
CA LEU A 25 -6.57 0.70 14.25
C LEU A 25 -5.17 0.53 14.86
N LEU A 26 -5.09 0.04 16.11
CA LEU A 26 -3.83 -0.17 16.82
C LEU A 26 -2.95 -1.21 16.14
N SER A 27 -3.51 -2.34 15.72
CA SER A 27 -2.78 -3.35 14.97
C SER A 27 -2.22 -2.78 13.66
N ASN A 28 -3.02 -1.96 12.96
CA ASN A 28 -2.57 -1.32 11.74
C ASN A 28 -1.46 -0.27 12.00
N TRP A 29 -1.59 0.51 13.08
CA TRP A 29 -0.58 1.49 13.50
C TRP A 29 0.74 0.82 13.89
N VAL A 30 0.71 -0.26 14.67
CA VAL A 30 1.92 -0.99 15.09
C VAL A 30 2.62 -1.64 13.90
N PHE A 31 1.89 -2.36 13.05
CA PHE A 31 2.49 -3.15 11.96
C PHE A 31 2.64 -2.38 10.64
N GLN A 32 2.09 -1.16 10.55
CA GLN A 32 2.14 -0.26 9.40
C GLN A 32 1.93 -0.92 8.01
N CYS A 33 1.05 -1.93 7.91
CA CYS A 33 0.77 -2.67 6.66
C CYS A 33 2.01 -3.31 5.98
N MET A 34 3.06 -3.66 6.74
CA MET A 34 4.32 -4.17 6.16
C MET A 34 4.26 -5.61 5.63
N ARG A 35 3.20 -6.38 5.93
CA ARG A 35 3.11 -7.83 5.65
C ARG A 35 3.39 -8.24 4.20
N TYR A 36 3.00 -7.41 3.23
CA TYR A 36 3.16 -7.72 1.80
C TYR A 36 4.22 -6.87 1.10
N MET A 37 4.92 -6.01 1.85
CA MET A 37 5.99 -5.17 1.30
C MET A 37 7.19 -6.03 0.95
N ASN A 38 7.82 -5.73 -0.18
CA ASN A 38 9.13 -6.31 -0.48
C ASN A 38 10.23 -5.66 0.39
N ILE A 39 11.45 -6.18 0.32
CA ILE A 39 12.57 -5.68 1.14
C ILE A 39 12.92 -4.21 0.85
N TYR A 40 12.76 -3.75 -0.40
CA TYR A 40 13.06 -2.37 -0.78
C TYR A 40 12.01 -1.41 -0.21
N GLU A 41 10.73 -1.78 -0.27
CA GLU A 41 9.63 -1.03 0.35
C GLU A 41 9.79 -0.97 1.87
N LEU A 42 10.13 -2.09 2.50
CA LEU A 42 10.41 -2.13 3.94
C LEU A 42 11.58 -1.21 4.29
N THR A 43 12.66 -1.27 3.51
CA THR A 43 13.84 -0.41 3.71
C THR A 43 13.46 1.06 3.61
N VAL A 44 12.80 1.47 2.51
CA VAL A 44 12.35 2.86 2.32
C VAL A 44 11.45 3.30 3.47
N LYS A 45 10.55 2.43 3.93
CA LYS A 45 9.61 2.73 5.00
C LYS A 45 10.31 2.98 6.33
N LEU A 46 11.19 2.07 6.76
CA LEU A 46 11.93 2.23 8.02
C LEU A 46 12.94 3.38 7.94
N SER A 47 13.57 3.60 6.79
CA SER A 47 14.42 4.78 6.57
C SER A 47 13.63 6.08 6.73
N LEU A 48 12.37 6.13 6.27
CA LEU A 48 11.55 7.32 6.42
C LEU A 48 11.23 7.64 7.89
N ASP A 49 10.99 6.62 8.73
CA ASP A 49 10.83 6.83 10.18
C ASP A 49 12.09 7.44 10.81
N VAL A 50 13.27 6.90 10.47
CA VAL A 50 14.55 7.41 10.97
C VAL A 50 14.81 8.84 10.51
N VAL A 51 14.57 9.13 9.22
CA VAL A 51 14.77 10.47 8.66
C VAL A 51 13.84 11.48 9.31
N ILE A 52 12.54 11.18 9.42
CA ILE A 52 11.58 12.10 10.05
C ILE A 52 11.93 12.31 11.53
N ALA A 53 12.26 11.25 12.27
CA ALA A 53 12.66 11.37 13.68
C ALA A 53 13.92 12.22 13.83
N GLY A 54 14.91 12.03 12.96
CA GLY A 54 16.14 12.83 12.93
C GLY A 54 15.89 14.31 12.63
N VAL A 55 14.99 14.62 11.69
CA VAL A 55 14.58 16.00 11.37
C VAL A 55 13.88 16.64 12.58
N LEU A 56 12.97 15.92 13.25
CA LEU A 56 12.32 16.42 14.47
C LEU A 56 13.35 16.72 15.56
N LEU A 57 14.28 15.81 15.81
CA LEU A 57 15.39 16.00 16.76
C LEU A 57 16.26 17.21 16.43
N ALA A 58 16.60 17.42 15.16
CA ALA A 58 17.48 18.50 14.76
C ALA A 58 16.82 19.89 14.80
N PHE A 59 15.50 19.97 14.54
CA PHE A 59 14.84 21.25 14.25
C PHE A 59 13.66 21.61 15.16
N VAL A 60 13.06 20.65 15.88
CA VAL A 60 11.89 20.90 16.73
C VAL A 60 12.27 21.01 18.20
N TRP A 61 13.26 20.24 18.65
CA TRP A 61 13.65 20.20 20.05
C TRP A 61 14.89 21.05 20.28
N SER A 62 14.86 21.88 21.33
CA SER A 62 16.02 22.68 21.75
C SER A 62 17.13 21.85 22.39
N GLU A 63 16.76 20.71 22.99
CA GLU A 63 17.68 19.78 23.66
C GLU A 63 17.35 18.32 23.36
N THR A 64 18.39 17.51 23.20
CA THR A 64 18.26 16.05 22.98
C THR A 64 18.17 15.34 24.33
N SER A 65 16.95 15.15 24.81
CA SER A 65 16.63 14.33 25.98
C SER A 65 16.03 12.98 25.55
N LEU A 66 15.97 12.02 26.46
CA LEU A 66 15.31 10.74 26.18
C LEU A 66 13.84 10.95 25.74
N LEU A 67 13.14 11.91 26.34
CA LEU A 67 11.76 12.21 25.98
C LEU A 67 11.64 12.80 24.56
N SER A 68 12.52 13.70 24.14
CA SER A 68 12.48 14.25 22.78
C SER A 68 12.78 13.19 21.73
N VAL A 69 13.67 12.24 22.01
CA VAL A 69 13.90 11.07 21.15
C VAL A 69 12.66 10.19 21.04
N LEU A 70 12.04 9.81 22.17
CA LEU A 70 10.84 8.98 22.17
C LEU A 70 9.68 9.64 21.43
N TYR A 71 9.44 10.94 21.67
CA TYR A 71 8.39 11.67 20.96
C TYR A 71 8.69 11.80 19.47
N SER A 72 9.94 12.05 19.07
CA SER A 72 10.31 12.13 17.66
C SER A 72 10.07 10.82 16.93
N ILE A 73 10.40 9.68 17.55
CA ILE A 73 10.12 8.35 16.99
C ILE A 73 8.61 8.11 16.89
N LEU A 74 7.84 8.41 17.94
CA LEU A 74 6.38 8.22 17.94
C LEU A 74 5.68 9.09 16.88
N ILE A 75 6.09 10.35 16.75
CA ILE A 75 5.56 11.28 15.74
C ILE A 75 5.94 10.81 14.35
N ALA A 76 7.21 10.47 14.11
CA ALA A 76 7.70 9.96 12.83
C ALA A 76 6.93 8.71 12.39
N HIS A 77 6.82 7.73 13.28
CA HIS A 77 6.08 6.49 13.06
C HIS A 77 4.60 6.76 12.73
N THR A 78 3.97 7.71 13.42
CA THR A 78 2.56 8.07 13.18
C THR A 78 2.37 8.79 11.85
N LEU A 79 3.26 9.72 11.49
CA LEU A 79 3.22 10.42 10.20
C LEU A 79 3.44 9.45 9.04
N ASN A 80 4.43 8.56 9.13
CA ASN A 80 4.70 7.55 8.12
C ASN A 80 3.56 6.54 8.03
N TRP A 81 2.94 6.17 9.16
CA TRP A 81 1.74 5.33 9.16
C TRP A 81 0.56 6.01 8.44
N LEU A 82 0.29 7.30 8.70
CA LEU A 82 -0.77 8.04 8.02
C LEU A 82 -0.54 8.11 6.50
N ILE A 83 0.67 8.49 6.10
CA ILE A 83 1.01 8.79 4.70
C ILE A 83 1.26 7.51 3.88
N ASN A 84 1.98 6.54 4.43
CA ASN A 84 2.53 5.38 3.73
C ASN A 84 1.98 4.05 4.28
N GLY A 85 1.01 4.07 5.21
CA GLY A 85 0.37 2.89 5.81
C GLY A 85 -0.99 2.51 5.22
N HIS A 86 -1.34 3.03 4.04
CA HIS A 86 -2.64 2.80 3.42
C HIS A 86 -3.81 3.23 4.33
N PHE A 87 -3.71 4.41 4.97
CA PHE A 87 -4.67 4.86 5.98
C PHE A 87 -6.14 4.79 5.49
N PHE A 88 -6.44 5.24 4.27
CA PHE A 88 -7.80 5.17 3.73
C PHE A 88 -8.29 3.74 3.45
N VAL A 89 -7.37 2.80 3.19
CA VAL A 89 -7.68 1.37 3.09
C VAL A 89 -8.12 0.82 4.45
N LEU A 90 -7.45 1.23 5.54
CA LEU A 90 -7.83 0.89 6.91
C LEU A 90 -9.19 1.47 7.30
N MET A 91 -9.46 2.72 6.92
CA MET A 91 -10.67 3.44 7.34
C MET A 91 -11.96 2.71 6.94
N ARG A 92 -11.94 1.88 5.91
CA ARG A 92 -13.08 1.03 5.50
C ARG A 92 -13.55 0.05 6.59
N TYR A 93 -12.69 -0.29 7.55
CA TYR A 93 -13.02 -1.14 8.70
C TYR A 93 -13.46 -0.33 9.94
N VAL A 94 -13.07 0.94 10.03
CA VAL A 94 -13.28 1.80 11.20
C VAL A 94 -14.44 2.77 10.97
N TYR A 95 -14.35 3.55 9.89
CA TYR A 95 -15.32 4.53 9.45
C TYR A 95 -15.28 4.62 7.92
N PRO A 96 -16.14 3.85 7.20
CA PRO A 96 -16.10 3.78 5.74
C PRO A 96 -16.30 5.15 5.09
N PHE A 97 -15.40 5.51 4.18
CA PHE A 97 -15.52 6.70 3.36
C PHE A 97 -15.85 6.28 1.92
N PRO A 98 -17.10 6.44 1.46
CA PRO A 98 -17.48 6.01 0.12
C PRO A 98 -16.71 6.81 -0.94
N THR A 99 -16.12 6.10 -1.89
CA THR A 99 -15.41 6.66 -3.03
C THR A 99 -16.20 6.33 -4.29
N LYS A 100 -16.59 7.35 -5.06
CA LYS A 100 -17.32 7.15 -6.32
C LYS A 100 -16.51 6.27 -7.29
N VAL A 101 -17.18 5.36 -8.00
CA VAL A 101 -16.56 4.41 -8.95
C VAL A 101 -15.72 5.13 -10.00
N GLU A 102 -16.18 6.28 -10.49
CA GLU A 102 -15.48 7.08 -11.49
C GLU A 102 -14.10 7.55 -10.99
N ARG A 103 -13.94 7.77 -9.67
CA ARG A 103 -12.65 8.13 -9.09
C ARG A 103 -11.64 6.99 -9.14
N PHE A 104 -12.08 5.73 -9.13
CA PHE A 104 -11.17 4.59 -9.29
C PHE A 104 -10.62 4.54 -10.72
N HIS A 105 -11.49 4.72 -11.71
CA HIS A 105 -11.08 4.79 -13.12
C HIS A 105 -10.13 5.95 -13.36
N SER A 106 -10.49 7.17 -12.92
CA SER A 106 -9.63 8.35 -13.10
C SER A 106 -8.28 8.17 -12.40
N PHE A 107 -8.27 7.64 -11.17
CA PHE A 107 -7.02 7.41 -10.44
C PHE A 107 -6.14 6.34 -11.13
N ALA A 108 -6.74 5.28 -11.66
CA ALA A 108 -6.06 4.24 -12.42
C ALA A 108 -5.45 4.79 -13.72
N ASP A 109 -6.19 5.60 -14.47
CA ASP A 109 -5.71 6.23 -15.71
C ASP A 109 -4.56 7.20 -15.43
N GLU A 110 -4.68 8.03 -14.40
CA GLU A 110 -3.60 8.93 -14.02
C GLU A 110 -2.37 8.16 -13.51
N MET A 111 -2.56 7.06 -12.77
CA MET A 111 -1.47 6.20 -12.32
C MET A 111 -0.76 5.55 -13.51
N LYS A 112 -1.51 5.05 -14.49
CA LYS A 112 -0.95 4.56 -15.76
C LYS A 112 -0.11 5.62 -16.44
N ALA A 113 -0.65 6.83 -16.64
CA ALA A 113 0.06 7.93 -17.28
C ALA A 113 1.34 8.36 -16.54
N ARG A 114 1.40 8.17 -15.22
CA ARG A 114 2.62 8.38 -14.42
C ARG A 114 3.59 7.22 -14.57
N GLY A 115 3.11 5.98 -14.47
CA GLY A 115 3.91 4.76 -14.57
C GLY A 115 4.59 4.61 -15.94
N GLU A 116 3.94 5.02 -17.02
CA GLU A 116 4.50 4.98 -18.37
C GLU A 116 5.78 5.83 -18.52
N ARG A 117 5.93 6.88 -17.70
CA ARG A 117 7.12 7.77 -17.73
C ARG A 117 8.37 7.09 -17.17
N PHE A 118 8.22 6.02 -16.39
CA PHE A 118 9.33 5.38 -15.68
C PHE A 118 9.78 4.09 -16.36
N ARG A 119 11.01 4.08 -16.87
CA ARG A 119 11.58 2.91 -17.58
C ARG A 119 11.79 1.68 -16.70
N PHE A 120 11.92 1.87 -15.38
CA PHE A 120 12.10 0.77 -14.42
C PHE A 120 10.81 -0.01 -14.15
N ILE A 121 9.64 0.55 -14.49
CA ILE A 121 8.34 -0.13 -14.35
C ILE A 121 8.13 -1.00 -15.59
N GLN A 122 8.13 -2.31 -15.37
CA GLN A 122 7.89 -3.30 -16.40
C GLN A 122 6.38 -3.53 -16.61
N GLY A 123 5.62 -3.56 -15.51
CA GLY A 123 4.20 -3.79 -15.55
C GLY A 123 3.46 -3.14 -14.39
N LEU A 124 2.19 -2.85 -14.62
CA LEU A 124 1.29 -2.29 -13.61
C LEU A 124 -0.08 -2.94 -13.80
N ALA A 125 -0.54 -3.63 -12.77
CA ALA A 125 -1.75 -4.45 -12.83
C ALA A 125 -2.65 -4.17 -11.62
N LEU A 126 -3.94 -4.04 -11.89
CA LEU A 126 -4.98 -3.94 -10.89
C LEU A 126 -5.49 -5.34 -10.54
N TYR A 127 -5.90 -5.55 -9.29
CA TYR A 127 -6.42 -6.82 -8.78
C TYR A 127 -7.71 -6.62 -7.96
N GLY A 128 -8.22 -7.68 -7.36
CA GLY A 128 -9.25 -7.61 -6.33
C GLY A 128 -10.62 -7.26 -6.88
N SER A 129 -11.31 -6.31 -6.23
CA SER A 129 -12.70 -5.98 -6.58
C SER A 129 -12.85 -5.28 -7.92
N TYR A 130 -11.79 -4.58 -8.37
CA TYR A 130 -11.78 -3.84 -9.62
C TYR A 130 -11.91 -4.76 -10.84
N CYS A 131 -11.24 -5.91 -10.84
CA CYS A 131 -11.18 -6.80 -12.00
C CYS A 131 -12.34 -7.79 -12.08
N ARG A 132 -13.18 -7.86 -11.04
CA ARG A 132 -14.29 -8.82 -10.94
C ARG A 132 -15.66 -8.18 -11.18
N ASP A 133 -15.70 -6.97 -11.71
CA ASP A 133 -16.90 -6.13 -11.83
C ASP A 133 -17.70 -6.02 -10.52
N LYS A 134 -16.98 -6.09 -9.39
CA LYS A 134 -17.52 -6.00 -8.02
C LYS A 134 -17.05 -4.73 -7.32
N LEU A 135 -16.62 -3.74 -8.09
CA LEU A 135 -16.18 -2.46 -7.57
C LEU A 135 -17.39 -1.70 -7.03
N HIS A 136 -17.32 -1.30 -5.77
CA HIS A 136 -18.35 -0.51 -5.12
C HIS A 136 -17.70 0.60 -4.27
N GLU A 137 -18.49 1.52 -3.72
CA GLU A 137 -17.94 2.72 -3.09
C GLU A 137 -17.04 2.46 -1.86
N GLY A 138 -17.12 1.27 -1.27
CA GLY A 138 -16.31 0.84 -0.13
C GLY A 138 -15.12 -0.05 -0.52
N SER A 139 -14.81 -0.15 -1.81
CA SER A 139 -13.68 -0.92 -2.33
C SER A 139 -12.34 -0.21 -2.10
N ASP A 140 -11.27 -0.97 -2.20
CA ASP A 140 -9.88 -0.52 -2.39
C ASP A 140 -9.48 -0.73 -3.83
N LEU A 141 -8.45 0.00 -4.24
CA LEU A 141 -7.72 -0.29 -5.46
C LEU A 141 -6.47 -1.09 -5.11
N ASP A 142 -6.52 -2.41 -5.36
CA ASP A 142 -5.38 -3.30 -5.22
C ASP A 142 -4.47 -3.17 -6.44
N VAL A 143 -3.23 -2.72 -6.26
CA VAL A 143 -2.27 -2.49 -7.35
C VAL A 143 -0.99 -3.27 -7.11
N ARG A 144 -0.45 -3.85 -8.18
CA ARG A 144 0.90 -4.43 -8.19
C ARG A 144 1.75 -3.74 -9.24
N VAL A 145 2.88 -3.22 -8.80
CA VAL A 145 3.90 -2.59 -9.66
C VAL A 145 5.02 -3.60 -9.85
N ILE A 146 5.17 -4.11 -11.07
CA ILE A 146 6.27 -4.99 -11.44
C ILE A 146 7.40 -4.14 -11.98
N VAL A 147 8.57 -4.24 -11.37
CA VAL A 147 9.77 -3.55 -11.82
C VAL A 147 10.75 -4.52 -12.47
N ASN A 148 11.57 -3.98 -13.37
CA ASN A 148 12.67 -4.73 -13.97
C ASN A 148 13.57 -5.34 -12.87
N PRO A 149 14.24 -6.47 -13.15
CA PRO A 149 15.18 -7.07 -12.21
C PRO A 149 16.29 -6.09 -11.78
N GLY A 150 16.79 -6.27 -10.56
CA GLY A 150 17.93 -5.54 -10.02
C GLY A 150 17.57 -4.59 -8.87
N PRO A 151 18.54 -4.34 -7.96
CA PRO A 151 18.29 -3.61 -6.71
C PRO A 151 17.90 -2.16 -6.91
N LEU A 152 18.50 -1.47 -7.90
CA LEU A 152 18.15 -0.09 -8.22
C LEU A 152 16.69 0.03 -8.68
N ASN A 153 16.24 -0.88 -9.54
CA ASN A 153 14.85 -0.91 -10.01
C ASN A 153 13.88 -1.23 -8.86
N GLY A 154 14.26 -2.16 -7.98
CA GLY A 154 13.51 -2.47 -6.74
C GLY A 154 13.35 -1.24 -5.84
N PHE A 155 14.43 -0.51 -5.61
CA PHE A 155 14.42 0.72 -4.81
C PHE A 155 13.60 1.84 -5.47
N MET A 156 13.77 2.07 -6.78
CA MET A 156 12.98 3.03 -7.53
C MET A 156 11.48 2.68 -7.55
N GLY A 157 11.15 1.38 -7.63
CA GLY A 157 9.79 0.87 -7.49
C GLY A 157 9.19 1.14 -6.11
N ALA A 158 9.99 0.97 -5.05
CA ALA A 158 9.57 1.30 -3.70
C ALA A 158 9.31 2.81 -3.53
N LEU A 159 10.16 3.67 -4.08
CA LEU A 159 9.94 5.12 -4.10
C LEU A 159 8.70 5.51 -4.91
N TYR A 160 8.46 4.85 -6.04
CA TYR A 160 7.23 5.03 -6.81
C TYR A 160 5.99 4.66 -5.98
N CYS A 161 6.01 3.53 -5.27
CA CYS A 161 4.89 3.13 -4.40
C CYS A 161 4.68 4.13 -3.25
N LEU A 162 5.76 4.61 -2.63
CA LEU A 162 5.68 5.67 -1.62
C LEU A 162 5.02 6.94 -2.18
N TRP A 163 5.41 7.34 -3.39
CA TRP A 163 4.85 8.52 -4.07
C TRP A 163 3.36 8.36 -4.40
N GLU A 164 2.96 7.21 -4.92
CA GLU A 164 1.56 6.90 -5.21
C GLU A 164 0.71 6.84 -3.93
N ARG A 165 1.25 6.28 -2.83
CA ARG A 165 0.59 6.30 -1.51
C ARG A 165 0.41 7.71 -0.98
N PHE A 166 1.43 8.56 -1.10
CA PHE A 166 1.33 9.96 -0.69
C PHE A 166 0.24 10.70 -1.50
N LYS A 167 0.17 10.49 -2.82
CA LYS A 167 -0.90 11.04 -3.65
C LYS A 167 -2.28 10.53 -3.26
N ALA A 168 -2.41 9.24 -3.04
CA ALA A 168 -3.67 8.63 -2.59
C ALA A 168 -4.09 9.21 -1.23
N PHE A 169 -3.13 9.41 -0.32
CA PHE A 169 -3.38 10.05 0.96
C PHE A 169 -3.93 11.48 0.80
N LEU A 170 -3.27 12.33 -0.01
CA LEU A 170 -3.76 13.69 -0.29
C LEU A 170 -5.14 13.70 -0.97
N ALA A 171 -5.43 12.70 -1.81
CA ALA A 171 -6.70 12.58 -2.51
C ALA A 171 -7.83 11.94 -1.67
N GLY A 172 -7.52 11.44 -0.47
CA GLY A 172 -8.45 10.68 0.35
C GLY A 172 -8.86 9.34 -0.25
N PHE A 173 -7.96 8.68 -0.98
CA PHE A 173 -8.26 7.52 -1.83
C PHE A 173 -7.73 6.19 -1.23
N PRO A 174 -8.55 5.12 -1.20
CA PRO A 174 -8.14 3.82 -0.64
C PRO A 174 -7.28 3.01 -1.63
N LEU A 175 -5.99 3.33 -1.68
CA LEU A 175 -5.00 2.62 -2.49
C LEU A 175 -4.25 1.56 -1.68
N ASP A 176 -4.23 0.30 -2.15
CA ASP A 176 -3.39 -0.77 -1.63
C ASP A 176 -2.38 -1.22 -2.71
N ILE A 177 -1.23 -0.55 -2.74
CA ILE A 177 -0.20 -0.71 -3.77
C ILE A 177 1.02 -1.44 -3.20
N TYR A 178 1.59 -2.38 -3.95
CA TYR A 178 2.83 -3.07 -3.59
C TYR A 178 3.77 -3.21 -4.78
N CYS A 179 5.07 -3.15 -4.49
CA CYS A 179 6.12 -3.31 -5.48
C CYS A 179 6.58 -4.77 -5.55
N CYS A 180 6.87 -5.22 -6.76
CA CYS A 180 7.28 -6.56 -7.07
C CYS A 180 8.57 -6.56 -7.88
N SER A 181 9.60 -7.21 -7.37
CA SER A 181 10.80 -7.50 -8.14
C SER A 181 10.54 -8.75 -8.99
N GLY A 182 10.25 -8.55 -10.28
CA GLY A 182 9.84 -9.62 -11.19
C GLY A 182 8.45 -10.20 -10.90
N THR A 183 8.15 -11.36 -11.49
CA THR A 183 6.81 -11.99 -11.47
C THR A 183 6.55 -12.86 -10.24
N ALA A 184 7.55 -13.17 -9.41
CA ALA A 184 7.40 -14.06 -8.25
C ALA A 184 6.39 -13.56 -7.19
N CYS A 185 6.15 -12.24 -7.13
CA CYS A 185 5.11 -11.71 -6.23
C CYS A 185 3.69 -12.06 -6.70
N LEU A 186 3.52 -12.33 -8.01
CA LEU A 186 2.24 -12.62 -8.64
C LEU A 186 1.78 -14.03 -8.30
N ASP A 187 2.70 -14.92 -7.90
CA ASP A 187 2.38 -16.30 -7.49
C ASP A 187 1.69 -16.37 -6.13
N LYS A 188 1.66 -15.25 -5.39
CA LYS A 188 0.93 -15.11 -4.13
C LYS A 188 -0.51 -14.61 -4.33
N LEU A 189 -0.86 -14.24 -5.56
CA LEU A 189 -2.20 -13.78 -5.92
C LEU A 189 -3.05 -15.00 -6.30
N ARG A 190 -4.37 -14.87 -6.20
CA ARG A 190 -5.26 -15.99 -6.50
C ARG A 190 -5.29 -16.22 -8.00
N ASP A 191 -5.17 -17.47 -8.43
CA ASP A 191 -5.14 -17.84 -9.85
C ASP A 191 -6.47 -17.56 -10.56
N ASP A 192 -7.57 -17.40 -9.81
CA ASP A 192 -8.91 -17.08 -10.33
C ASP A 192 -9.12 -15.58 -10.60
N GLU A 193 -8.18 -14.71 -10.23
CA GLU A 193 -8.26 -13.27 -10.46
C GLU A 193 -7.43 -12.86 -11.69
N ILE A 194 -8.10 -12.73 -12.85
CA ILE A 194 -7.50 -12.15 -14.05
C ILE A 194 -7.33 -10.63 -13.82
N PRO A 195 -6.11 -10.09 -13.82
CA PRO A 195 -5.88 -8.67 -13.55
C PRO A 195 -6.25 -7.78 -14.73
N VAL A 196 -6.66 -6.55 -14.44
CA VAL A 196 -6.69 -5.47 -15.44
C VAL A 196 -5.28 -4.91 -15.56
N VAL A 197 -4.65 -5.19 -16.69
CA VAL A 197 -3.29 -4.77 -16.99
C VAL A 197 -3.30 -3.34 -17.54
N LEU A 198 -2.69 -2.41 -16.81
CA LEU A 198 -2.56 -1.02 -17.23
C LEU A 198 -1.28 -0.78 -18.04
N ILE A 199 -0.20 -1.45 -17.65
CA ILE A 199 1.10 -1.41 -18.32
C ILE A 199 1.63 -2.85 -18.40
N ASP A 200 2.10 -3.26 -19.58
CA ASP A 200 2.88 -4.48 -19.75
C ASP A 200 3.87 -4.31 -20.91
N ARG A 201 5.12 -4.01 -20.58
CA ARG A 201 6.15 -3.67 -21.58
C ARG A 201 6.76 -4.90 -22.25
N GLN A 202 6.71 -6.06 -21.60
CA GLN A 202 7.38 -7.29 -22.07
C GLN A 202 6.39 -8.41 -22.41
N GLY A 203 5.09 -8.18 -22.21
CA GLY A 203 4.06 -9.18 -22.42
C GLY A 203 4.05 -10.27 -21.33
N ASP A 204 4.71 -10.03 -20.19
CA ASP A 204 4.85 -11.03 -19.13
C ASP A 204 3.54 -11.23 -18.38
N LEU A 205 2.78 -10.14 -18.17
CA LEU A 205 1.46 -10.21 -17.57
C LEU A 205 0.47 -10.84 -18.55
N ALA A 206 0.51 -10.41 -19.82
CA ALA A 206 -0.32 -10.99 -20.86
C ALA A 206 -0.09 -12.50 -21.02
N ARG A 207 1.18 -12.93 -21.04
CA ARG A 207 1.53 -14.36 -21.13
C ARG A 207 1.12 -15.15 -19.91
N LYS A 208 1.32 -14.61 -18.70
CA LYS A 208 0.96 -15.31 -17.45
C LYS A 208 -0.56 -15.54 -17.35
N TYR A 209 -1.36 -14.56 -17.76
CA TYR A 209 -2.82 -14.61 -17.63
C TYR A 209 -3.55 -14.98 -18.92
N GLY A 210 -2.84 -15.30 -20.00
CA GLY A 210 -3.43 -15.66 -21.29
C GLY A 210 -4.24 -14.53 -21.93
N LEU A 211 -3.84 -13.28 -21.70
CA LEU A 211 -4.50 -12.11 -22.30
C LEU A 211 -4.01 -11.96 -23.74
N SER A 212 -4.93 -12.07 -24.70
CA SER A 212 -4.68 -11.87 -26.15
C SER A 212 -4.77 -10.42 -26.57
#